data_AF-A0A428KCG5-F1
#
_entry.id   AF-A0A428KCG5-F1
#
_cell.length_a   1.000
_cell.length_b   1.000
_cell.length_c   1.000
_cell.angle_alpha   90.00
_cell.angle_beta   90.00
_cell.angle_gamma   90.00
#
_symmetry.space_group_name_H-M   'P 1'
#
loop_
_entity.id
_entity.type
_entity.pdbx_description
1 polymer ?
#
loop_
_entity_poly.entity_id
_entity_poly.type
_entity_poly.pdbx_seq_one_letter_code
_entity_poly.pdbx_strand_id
1 'polypeptide(L)'
;MYTMFTFGREHEKACAVQHVKGERNIFLVGNLTDAVHDLLDQQISSIELRKVLQEAFEAGGSGVWEQAANWLRRVGKEYPGLLSLWLELSQHRSANVRFRASCCLPDMPPDTAKQVYEMLLSDPSKKVREMAIGKMH
;
A
#
# COMPACT_ATOMS: atom_id res chain seq x y z
N MET A 1 22.62 -0.82 -9.40
CA MET A 1 21.43 -0.14 -8.85
C MET A 1 20.29 -0.46 -9.80
N TYR A 2 19.28 -1.20 -9.36
CA TYR A 2 18.08 -1.44 -10.19
C TYR A 2 17.19 -0.22 -9.98
N THR A 3 16.93 0.56 -11.03
CA THR A 3 16.05 1.72 -10.96
C THR A 3 14.64 1.27 -11.31
N MET A 4 13.65 1.64 -10.48
CA MET A 4 12.27 1.23 -10.68
C MET A 4 11.77 1.74 -12.04
N PHE A 5 11.30 0.84 -12.89
CA PHE A 5 10.63 1.25 -14.11
C PHE A 5 9.26 1.88 -13.79
N THR A 6 9.00 3.05 -14.37
CA THR A 6 7.69 3.72 -14.38
C THR A 6 7.36 4.13 -15.80
N PHE A 7 6.08 4.22 -16.14
CA PHE A 7 5.64 4.70 -17.46
C PHE A 7 5.65 6.24 -17.57
N GLY A 8 6.06 6.93 -16.51
CA GLY A 8 6.05 8.40 -16.41
C GLY A 8 4.85 8.91 -15.59
N ARG A 9 5.09 10.02 -14.87
CA ARG A 9 4.17 10.61 -13.88
C ARG A 9 2.75 10.80 -14.40
N GLU A 10 2.62 11.47 -15.54
CA GLU A 10 1.31 11.80 -16.11
C GLU A 10 0.58 10.56 -16.65
N HIS A 11 1.32 9.58 -17.18
CA HIS A 11 0.73 8.32 -17.63
C HIS A 11 0.19 7.50 -16.46
N GLU A 12 1.00 7.34 -15.40
CA GLU A 12 0.60 6.61 -14.19
C GLU A 12 -0.61 7.28 -13.53
N LYS A 13 -0.66 8.62 -13.46
CA LYS A 13 -1.85 9.37 -12.99
C LYS A 13 -3.07 9.10 -13.88
N ALA A 14 -2.94 9.26 -15.18
CA ALA A 14 -4.06 9.08 -16.12
C ALA A 14 -4.62 7.67 -16.09
N CYS A 15 -3.78 6.66 -15.90
CA CYS A 15 -4.21 5.28 -15.68
C CYS A 15 -4.91 5.16 -14.32
N ALA A 16 -4.31 5.69 -13.27
CA ALA A 16 -4.78 5.48 -11.92
C ALA A 16 -6.14 6.10 -11.63
N VAL A 17 -6.46 7.26 -12.21
CA VAL A 17 -7.77 7.92 -12.07
C VAL A 17 -8.91 7.14 -12.72
N GLN A 18 -8.64 6.28 -13.71
CA GLN A 18 -9.68 5.46 -14.36
C GLN A 18 -10.27 4.40 -13.43
N HIS A 19 -9.52 4.02 -12.38
CA HIS A 19 -9.88 2.97 -11.44
C HIS A 19 -10.47 3.48 -10.12
N VAL A 20 -10.62 4.79 -9.96
CA VAL A 20 -11.18 5.41 -8.75
C VAL A 20 -12.36 6.32 -9.07
N LYS A 21 -13.31 6.37 -8.13
CA LYS A 21 -14.48 7.25 -8.21
C LYS A 21 -14.50 8.24 -7.06
N GLY A 22 -14.95 9.46 -7.35
CA GLY A 22 -15.07 10.55 -6.39
C GLY A 22 -13.81 11.41 -6.32
N GLU A 23 -14.02 12.73 -6.27
CA GLU A 23 -12.97 13.75 -6.32
C GLU A 23 -11.88 13.52 -5.27
N ARG A 24 -12.28 13.17 -4.04
CA ARG A 24 -11.34 12.87 -2.96
C ARG A 24 -10.42 11.69 -3.29
N ASN A 25 -10.95 10.61 -3.87
CA ASN A 25 -10.14 9.44 -4.20
C ASN A 25 -9.22 9.73 -5.39
N ILE A 26 -9.70 10.49 -6.37
CA ILE A 26 -8.88 10.98 -7.50
C ILE A 26 -7.71 11.80 -6.98
N PHE A 27 -7.97 12.73 -6.04
CA PHE A 27 -6.93 13.53 -5.41
C PHE A 27 -5.91 12.67 -4.66
N LEU A 28 -6.37 11.73 -3.83
CA LEU A 28 -5.47 10.85 -3.05
C LEU A 28 -4.57 9.99 -3.95
N VAL A 29 -5.11 9.43 -5.04
CA VAL A 29 -4.32 8.68 -6.01
C VAL A 29 -3.32 9.58 -6.75
N GLY A 30 -3.74 10.78 -7.15
CA GLY A 30 -2.85 11.75 -7.79
C GLY A 30 -1.67 12.10 -6.89
N ASN A 31 -1.96 12.46 -5.63
CA ASN A 31 -0.95 12.77 -4.62
C ASN A 31 -0.01 11.59 -4.32
N LEU A 32 -0.56 10.38 -4.27
CA LEU A 32 0.24 9.16 -4.10
C LEU A 32 1.21 8.96 -5.27
N THR A 33 0.74 9.07 -6.51
CA THR A 33 1.60 8.94 -7.69
C THR A 33 2.65 10.04 -7.72
N ASP A 34 2.28 11.29 -7.41
CA ASP A 34 3.23 12.40 -7.31
C ASP A 34 4.32 12.13 -6.28
N ALA A 35 3.96 11.72 -5.06
CA ALA A 35 4.91 11.42 -4.01
C ALA A 35 5.88 10.29 -4.40
N VAL A 36 5.42 9.26 -5.11
CA VAL A 36 6.31 8.21 -5.60
C VAL A 36 7.32 8.76 -6.60
N HIS A 37 6.88 9.57 -7.55
CA HIS A 37 7.79 10.19 -8.51
C HIS A 37 8.75 11.19 -7.83
N ASP A 38 8.26 11.97 -6.88
CA ASP A 38 9.09 12.90 -6.09
C ASP A 38 10.16 12.14 -5.30
N LEU A 39 9.87 10.94 -4.78
CA LEU A 39 10.88 10.09 -4.13
C LEU A 39 11.95 9.65 -5.13
N LEU A 40 11.54 9.21 -6.33
CA LEU A 40 12.47 8.76 -7.38
C LEU A 40 13.34 9.89 -7.91
N ASP A 41 12.78 11.10 -7.97
CA ASP A 41 13.45 12.34 -8.34
C ASP A 41 14.25 12.94 -7.17
N GLN A 42 14.32 12.23 -6.02
CA GLN A 42 15.01 12.62 -4.78
C GLN A 42 14.55 13.97 -4.19
N GLN A 43 13.31 14.37 -4.47
CA GLN A 43 12.68 15.59 -3.97
C GLN A 43 12.06 15.41 -2.58
N ILE A 44 11.64 14.19 -2.25
CA ILE A 44 11.14 13.84 -0.91
C ILE A 44 11.88 12.62 -0.33
N SER A 45 11.83 12.48 0.98
CA SER A 45 12.35 11.34 1.70
C SER A 45 11.38 10.14 1.67
N SER A 46 11.91 8.94 1.95
CA SER A 46 11.06 7.74 2.13
C SER A 46 10.10 7.89 3.32
N ILE A 47 10.44 8.71 4.32
CA ILE A 47 9.55 9.02 5.46
C ILE A 47 8.33 9.82 5.01
N GLU A 48 8.49 10.73 4.05
CA GLU A 48 7.37 11.49 3.48
C GLU A 48 6.48 10.61 2.61
N LEU A 49 7.06 9.79 1.72
CA LEU A 49 6.27 8.83 0.95
C LEU A 49 5.50 7.86 1.86
N ARG A 50 6.11 7.42 2.95
CA ARG A 50 5.46 6.54 3.95
C ARG A 50 4.17 7.14 4.50
N LYS A 51 4.15 8.45 4.79
CA LYS A 51 2.95 9.14 5.28
C LYS A 51 1.84 9.15 4.22
N VAL A 52 2.20 9.40 2.96
CA VAL A 52 1.25 9.41 1.84
C VAL A 52 0.66 8.00 1.61
N LEU A 53 1.50 6.97 1.66
CA LEU A 53 1.05 5.57 1.59
C LEU A 53 0.10 5.25 2.75
N GLN A 54 0.46 5.61 3.97
CA GLN A 54 -0.39 5.39 5.14
C GLN A 54 -1.75 6.08 5.01
N GLU A 55 -1.77 7.35 4.59
CA GLU A 55 -3.02 8.08 4.36
C GLU A 55 -3.89 7.40 3.29
N ALA A 56 -3.30 6.92 2.20
CA ALA A 56 -4.02 6.20 1.15
C ALA A 56 -4.68 4.91 1.70
N PHE A 57 -4.02 4.20 2.61
CA PHE A 57 -4.58 3.03 3.30
C PHE A 57 -5.63 3.36 4.35
N GLU A 58 -5.54 4.51 5.01
CA GLU A 58 -6.49 4.88 6.09
C GLU A 58 -7.74 5.58 5.55
N ALA A 59 -7.57 6.51 4.61
CA ALA A 59 -8.61 7.41 4.14
C ALA A 59 -9.13 7.06 2.73
N GLY A 60 -8.38 6.30 1.94
CA GLY A 60 -8.71 5.99 0.55
C GLY A 60 -9.84 4.97 0.38
N GLY A 61 -10.58 5.07 -0.73
CA GLY A 61 -11.48 4.02 -1.23
C GLY A 61 -10.74 2.81 -1.80
N SER A 62 -11.46 1.81 -2.34
CA SER A 62 -10.88 0.55 -2.83
C SER A 62 -9.74 0.76 -3.82
N GLY A 63 -9.99 1.48 -4.91
CA GLY A 63 -8.95 1.76 -5.90
C GLY A 63 -7.79 2.61 -5.37
N VAL A 64 -7.95 3.35 -4.27
CA VAL A 64 -6.85 4.15 -3.69
C VAL A 64 -5.87 3.26 -2.93
N TRP A 65 -6.36 2.44 -2.00
CA TRP A 65 -5.48 1.60 -1.19
C TRP A 65 -4.88 0.45 -2.00
N GLU A 66 -5.56 -0.03 -3.04
CA GLU A 66 -5.02 -1.04 -3.97
C GLU A 66 -3.82 -0.47 -4.76
N GLN A 67 -3.91 0.79 -5.22
CA GLN A 67 -2.80 1.50 -5.83
C GLN A 67 -1.65 1.71 -4.83
N ALA A 68 -1.97 2.09 -3.60
CA ALA A 68 -0.97 2.24 -2.53
C ALA A 68 -0.24 0.92 -2.24
N ALA A 69 -0.96 -0.20 -2.21
CA ALA A 69 -0.37 -1.52 -2.06
C ALA A 69 0.58 -1.86 -3.21
N ASN A 70 0.17 -1.59 -4.45
CA ASN A 70 0.99 -1.82 -5.64
C ASN A 70 2.27 -0.99 -5.58
N TRP A 71 2.15 0.30 -5.26
CA TRP A 71 3.30 1.17 -5.10
C TRP A 71 4.21 0.70 -3.98
N LEU A 72 3.69 0.45 -2.78
CA LEU A 72 4.48 -0.03 -1.64
C LEU A 72 5.27 -1.31 -1.98
N ARG A 73 4.66 -2.26 -2.70
CA ARG A 73 5.36 -3.45 -3.20
C ARG A 73 6.50 -3.10 -4.16
N ARG A 74 6.28 -2.17 -5.10
CA ARG A 74 7.29 -1.77 -6.10
C ARG A 74 8.43 -0.99 -5.45
N VAL A 75 8.11 0.10 -4.75
CA VAL A 75 9.12 0.98 -4.12
C VAL A 75 9.84 0.28 -2.97
N GLY A 76 9.18 -0.65 -2.27
CA GLY A 76 9.78 -1.41 -1.17
C GLY A 76 10.96 -2.29 -1.61
N LYS A 77 11.08 -2.60 -2.92
CA LYS A 77 12.26 -3.30 -3.45
C LYS A 77 13.53 -2.44 -3.42
N GLU A 78 13.38 -1.15 -3.66
CA GLU A 78 14.48 -0.17 -3.64
C GLU A 78 14.65 0.52 -2.30
N TYR A 79 13.56 0.64 -1.54
CA TYR A 79 13.52 1.24 -0.22
C TYR A 79 12.94 0.24 0.81
N PRO A 80 13.69 -0.80 1.22
CA PRO A 80 13.18 -1.86 2.10
C PRO A 80 12.62 -1.37 3.43
N GLY A 81 13.07 -0.21 3.93
CA GLY A 81 12.52 0.42 5.13
C GLY A 81 11.02 0.71 5.05
N LEU A 82 10.48 0.91 3.84
CA LEU A 82 9.04 1.12 3.63
C LEU A 82 8.22 -0.15 3.89
N LEU A 83 8.81 -1.34 3.75
CA LEU A 83 8.08 -2.61 3.95
C LEU A 83 7.62 -2.82 5.38
N SER A 84 8.24 -2.14 6.36
CA SER A 84 7.76 -2.09 7.75
C SER A 84 6.34 -1.54 7.88
N LEU A 85 5.87 -0.75 6.90
CA LEU A 85 4.50 -0.24 6.85
C LEU A 85 3.46 -1.38 6.81
N TRP A 86 3.78 -2.53 6.22
CA TRP A 86 2.87 -3.68 6.22
C TRP A 86 2.55 -4.18 7.63
N LEU A 87 3.56 -4.20 8.51
CA LEU A 87 3.40 -4.62 9.90
C LEU A 87 2.55 -3.62 10.69
N GLU A 88 2.75 -2.32 10.44
CA GLU A 88 1.96 -1.26 11.08
C GLU A 88 0.51 -1.26 10.63
N LEU A 89 0.26 -1.40 9.31
CA LEU A 89 -1.10 -1.50 8.77
C LEU A 89 -1.85 -2.71 9.33
N SER A 90 -1.15 -3.82 9.59
CA SER A 90 -1.70 -5.06 10.14
C SER A 90 -2.01 -4.97 11.63
N GLN A 91 -1.43 -4.01 12.34
CA GLN A 91 -1.70 -3.73 13.76
C GLN A 91 -2.58 -2.48 13.95
N HIS A 92 -3.01 -1.87 12.85
CA HIS A 92 -3.73 -0.61 12.89
C HIS A 92 -5.05 -0.72 13.66
N ARG A 93 -5.45 0.33 14.40
CA ARG A 93 -6.66 0.32 15.24
C ARG A 93 -7.96 0.00 14.46
N SER A 94 -8.02 0.41 13.20
CA SER A 94 -9.18 0.18 12.33
C SER A 94 -9.13 -1.21 11.68
N ALA A 95 -10.15 -2.03 11.94
CA ALA A 95 -10.31 -3.33 11.30
C ALA A 95 -10.40 -3.24 9.76
N ASN A 96 -10.87 -2.11 9.22
CA ASN A 96 -10.90 -1.90 7.77
C ASN A 96 -9.48 -1.78 7.18
N VAL A 97 -8.56 -1.13 7.89
CA VAL A 97 -7.16 -1.02 7.46
C VAL A 97 -6.45 -2.37 7.57
N ARG A 98 -6.67 -3.11 8.68
CA ARG A 98 -6.13 -4.47 8.83
C ARG A 98 -6.66 -5.44 7.78
N PHE A 99 -7.94 -5.30 7.40
CA PHE A 99 -8.53 -6.04 6.28
C PHE A 99 -7.85 -5.71 4.94
N ARG A 100 -7.51 -4.43 4.68
CA ARG A 100 -6.76 -4.05 3.48
C ARG A 100 -5.36 -4.67 3.48
N ALA A 101 -4.68 -4.65 4.62
CA ALA A 101 -3.38 -5.31 4.77
C ALA A 101 -3.48 -6.82 4.50
N SER A 102 -4.52 -7.50 4.99
CA SER A 102 -4.72 -8.93 4.74
C SER A 102 -4.97 -9.24 3.25
N CYS A 103 -5.65 -8.36 2.52
CA CYS A 103 -5.81 -8.49 1.07
C CYS A 103 -4.47 -8.50 0.29
N CYS A 104 -3.43 -7.86 0.84
CA CYS A 104 -2.13 -7.68 0.20
C CYS A 104 -1.10 -8.75 0.57
N LEU A 105 -1.45 -9.76 1.38
CA LEU A 105 -0.53 -10.82 1.81
C LEU A 105 0.30 -11.45 0.67
N PRO A 106 -0.28 -11.81 -0.49
CA PRO A 106 0.47 -12.40 -1.60
C PRO A 106 1.49 -11.44 -2.27
N ASP A 107 1.32 -10.14 -2.05
CA ASP A 107 2.15 -9.09 -2.63
C ASP A 107 3.33 -8.69 -1.74
N MET A 108 3.38 -9.21 -0.50
CA MET A 108 4.45 -8.92 0.45
C MET A 108 5.66 -9.83 0.22
N PRO A 109 6.88 -9.40 0.61
CA PRO A 109 8.03 -10.30 0.70
C PRO A 109 7.71 -11.49 1.63
N PRO A 110 8.19 -12.72 1.35
CA PRO A 110 7.78 -13.93 2.06
C PRO A 110 7.87 -13.83 3.60
N ASP A 111 8.97 -13.29 4.13
CA ASP A 111 9.15 -13.14 5.57
C ASP A 111 8.18 -12.12 6.17
N THR A 112 7.91 -11.02 5.46
CA THR A 112 6.91 -10.02 5.88
C THR A 112 5.50 -10.60 5.81
N ALA A 113 5.18 -11.32 4.73
CA ALA A 113 3.90 -11.99 4.54
C ALA A 113 3.62 -12.97 5.68
N LYS A 114 4.61 -13.79 6.04
CA LYS A 114 4.50 -14.75 7.15
C LYS A 114 4.21 -14.04 8.49
N GLN A 115 4.99 -13.02 8.82
CA GLN A 115 4.79 -12.27 10.08
C GLN A 115 3.41 -11.61 10.13
N VAL A 116 3.01 -10.94 9.04
CA VAL A 116 1.70 -10.30 8.94
C VAL A 116 0.58 -11.34 9.04
N TYR A 117 0.71 -12.48 8.36
CA TYR A 117 -0.25 -13.56 8.42
C TYR A 117 -0.45 -14.09 9.85
N GLU A 118 0.64 -14.38 10.57
CA GLU A 118 0.59 -14.84 11.96
C GLU A 118 -0.13 -13.85 12.89
N MET A 119 0.11 -12.54 12.70
CA MET A 119 -0.62 -11.50 13.46
C MET A 119 -2.12 -11.51 13.12
N LEU A 120 -2.46 -11.56 11.84
CA LEU A 120 -3.84 -11.46 11.37
C LEU A 120 -4.66 -12.72 11.70
N LEU A 121 -4.05 -13.89 11.89
CA LEU A 121 -4.73 -15.09 12.38
C LEU A 121 -5.32 -14.90 13.77
N SER A 122 -4.72 -14.03 14.58
CA SER A 122 -5.20 -13.70 15.93
C SER A 122 -6.01 -12.39 15.96
N ASP A 123 -6.36 -11.82 14.80
CA ASP A 123 -7.09 -10.54 14.74
C ASP A 123 -8.45 -10.65 15.44
N PRO A 124 -8.90 -9.64 16.23
CA PRO A 124 -10.22 -9.68 16.85
C PRO A 124 -11.38 -9.76 15.84
N SER A 125 -11.21 -9.22 14.65
CA SER A 125 -12.23 -9.24 13.60
C SER A 125 -12.21 -10.56 12.83
N LYS A 126 -13.32 -11.32 12.93
CA LYS A 126 -13.52 -12.56 12.17
C LYS A 126 -13.28 -12.36 10.67
N LYS A 127 -13.78 -11.27 10.10
CA LYS A 127 -13.61 -10.93 8.68
C LYS A 127 -12.15 -10.78 8.27
N VAL A 128 -11.31 -10.20 9.15
CA VAL A 128 -9.88 -10.05 8.89
C VAL A 128 -9.18 -11.41 8.91
N ARG A 129 -9.47 -12.24 9.93
CA ARG A 129 -8.93 -13.60 10.03
C ARG A 129 -9.27 -14.44 8.80
N GLU A 130 -10.53 -14.47 8.39
CA GLU A 130 -11.00 -15.25 7.23
C GLU A 130 -10.35 -14.78 5.92
N MET A 131 -10.18 -13.46 5.76
CA MET A 131 -9.48 -12.93 4.58
C MET A 131 -8.00 -13.34 4.58
N ALA A 132 -7.32 -13.25 5.73
CA ALA A 132 -5.91 -13.65 5.83
C ALA A 132 -5.72 -15.14 5.47
N ILE A 133 -6.58 -16.02 5.99
CA ILE A 133 -6.61 -17.45 5.64
C ILE A 133 -6.83 -17.59 4.12
N GLY A 134 -7.88 -16.97 3.57
CA GLY A 134 -8.22 -17.11 2.16
C GLY A 134 -7.17 -16.59 1.18
N LYS A 135 -6.23 -15.74 1.62
CA LYS A 135 -5.14 -15.20 0.78
C LYS A 135 -3.87 -16.03 0.79
N MET A 136 -3.70 -16.93 1.75
CA MET A 136 -2.49 -17.75 1.93
C MET A 136 -2.72 -19.25 1.62
N HIS A 137 -3.93 -19.61 1.21
CA HIS A 137 -4.30 -20.92 0.67
C HIS A 137 -4.17 -20.92 -0.86
#